data_AF-A0A4Q7L634-F1
#
_entry.id   AF-A0A4Q7L634-F1
#
_cell.length_a   1.000
_cell.length_b   1.000
_cell.length_c   1.000
_cell.angle_alpha   90.00
_cell.angle_beta   90.00
_cell.angle_gamma   90.00
#
_symmetry.space_group_name_H-M   'P 1'
#
loop_
_entity.id
_entity.type
_entity.pdbx_description
1 polymer ?
#
loop_
_entity_poly.entity_id
_entity_poly.type
_entity_poly.pdbx_seq_one_letter_code
_entity_poly.pdbx_strand_id
1 'polypeptide(L)'
;MPESTPTRDRIVDAAVKLFAERGFRGTSITAIEAEAGLTPGAGGIYHHFKSKQDLLRAGVERQLSRLDALRDMRWLITDLGDLRAELTIGARYILSELDSEAELLRILASEARTGQELLISAVEKIVSNSYTELATWMRSRSDVTLTDAQANAIAALAMGSLLSSRVTATVLGGPAFPVSDEHLIATWVHGTLQLLQNPPTLP
;
A
#
# COMPACT_ATOMS: atom_id res chain seq x y z
N MET A 1 -2.01 -6.63 -32.60
CA MET A 1 -3.25 -5.99 -32.09
C MET A 1 -3.13 -5.96 -30.58
N PRO A 2 -3.44 -4.87 -29.88
CA PRO A 2 -3.52 -4.94 -28.43
C PRO A 2 -4.71 -5.83 -28.08
N GLU A 3 -4.49 -6.87 -27.27
CA GLU A 3 -5.57 -7.70 -26.74
C GLU A 3 -6.55 -6.79 -25.99
N SER A 4 -7.83 -6.86 -26.33
CA SER A 4 -8.86 -6.16 -25.58
C SER A 4 -8.85 -6.68 -24.15
N THR A 5 -8.66 -5.80 -23.16
CA THR A 5 -8.74 -6.14 -21.73
C THR A 5 -10.00 -6.96 -21.46
N PRO A 6 -9.90 -8.16 -20.84
CA PRO A 6 -11.05 -9.01 -20.56
C PRO A 6 -12.16 -8.21 -19.87
N THR A 7 -13.43 -8.46 -20.24
CA THR A 7 -14.59 -7.76 -19.63
C THR A 7 -14.57 -7.85 -18.11
N ARG A 8 -14.14 -8.98 -17.56
CA ARG A 8 -13.95 -9.16 -16.12
C ARG A 8 -13.02 -8.10 -15.52
N ASP A 9 -11.89 -7.82 -16.16
CA ASP A 9 -10.90 -6.87 -15.63
C ASP A 9 -11.40 -5.43 -15.74
N ARG A 10 -12.09 -5.08 -16.83
CA ARG A 10 -12.75 -3.76 -16.97
C ARG A 10 -13.78 -3.51 -15.87
N ILE A 11 -14.54 -4.53 -15.49
CA ILE A 11 -15.51 -4.44 -14.37
C ILE A 11 -14.77 -4.19 -13.05
N VAL A 12 -13.65 -4.89 -12.81
CA VAL A 12 -12.85 -4.72 -11.59
C VAL A 12 -12.22 -3.32 -11.55
N ASP A 13 -11.66 -2.83 -12.65
CA ASP A 13 -11.09 -1.48 -12.74
C ASP A 13 -12.12 -0.40 -12.43
N ALA A 14 -13.30 -0.48 -13.08
CA ALA A 14 -14.42 0.41 -12.84
C ALA A 14 -14.88 0.39 -11.37
N ALA A 15 -14.94 -0.80 -10.77
CA ALA A 15 -15.37 -0.95 -9.39
C ALA A 15 -14.37 -0.37 -8.40
N VAL A 16 -13.07 -0.66 -8.54
CA VAL A 16 -12.01 -0.11 -7.69
C VAL A 16 -12.03 1.41 -7.72
N LYS A 17 -12.07 2.01 -8.92
CA LYS A 17 -12.16 3.45 -9.08
C LYS A 17 -13.37 4.05 -8.35
N LEU A 18 -14.57 3.52 -8.62
CA LEU A 18 -15.80 4.04 -8.02
C LEU A 18 -15.85 3.82 -6.49
N PHE A 19 -15.34 2.69 -5.99
CA PHE A 19 -15.23 2.46 -4.56
C PHE A 19 -14.26 3.45 -3.90
N ALA A 20 -13.14 3.79 -4.55
CA ALA A 20 -12.21 4.78 -4.04
C ALA A 20 -12.79 6.21 -4.01
N GLU A 21 -13.64 6.56 -4.98
CA GLU A 21 -14.26 7.88 -5.08
C GLU A 21 -15.48 8.06 -4.18
N ARG A 22 -16.36 7.04 -4.09
CA ARG A 22 -17.71 7.14 -3.51
C ARG A 22 -17.92 6.23 -2.31
N GLY A 23 -16.92 5.43 -1.96
CA GLY A 23 -17.04 4.33 -1.00
C GLY A 23 -17.85 3.16 -1.55
N PHE A 24 -17.78 2.01 -0.87
CA PHE A 24 -18.52 0.81 -1.29
C PHE A 24 -20.02 1.03 -1.28
N ARG A 25 -20.57 1.62 -0.20
CA ARG A 25 -22.02 1.84 -0.03
C ARG A 25 -22.58 2.83 -1.05
N GLY A 26 -21.83 3.90 -1.36
CA GLY A 26 -22.23 4.94 -2.31
C GLY A 26 -22.18 4.52 -3.79
N THR A 27 -21.61 3.34 -4.07
CA THR A 27 -21.47 2.83 -5.45
C THR A 27 -22.57 1.84 -5.80
N SER A 28 -23.31 2.11 -6.89
CA SER A 28 -24.33 1.20 -7.44
C SER A 28 -23.73 0.27 -8.50
N ILE A 29 -24.35 -0.91 -8.68
CA ILE A 29 -23.99 -1.85 -9.77
C ILE A 29 -24.15 -1.18 -11.14
N THR A 30 -25.21 -0.40 -11.33
CA THR A 30 -25.48 0.32 -12.58
C THR A 30 -24.39 1.34 -12.92
N ALA A 31 -23.81 2.01 -11.92
CA ALA A 31 -22.71 2.94 -12.12
C ALA A 31 -21.43 2.20 -12.55
N ILE A 32 -21.17 1.03 -11.95
CA ILE A 32 -20.03 0.18 -12.32
C ILE A 32 -20.21 -0.36 -13.75
N GLU A 33 -21.42 -0.79 -14.11
CA GLU A 33 -21.71 -1.23 -15.49
C GLU A 33 -21.43 -0.12 -16.50
N ALA A 34 -21.93 1.10 -16.23
CA ALA A 34 -21.68 2.25 -17.09
C ALA A 34 -20.18 2.53 -17.27
N GLU A 35 -19.43 2.57 -16.16
CA GLU A 35 -17.99 2.85 -16.16
C GLU A 35 -17.19 1.72 -16.85
N ALA A 36 -17.62 0.45 -16.71
CA ALA A 36 -16.99 -0.69 -17.37
C ALA A 36 -17.29 -0.79 -18.88
N GLY A 37 -18.13 0.10 -19.41
CA GLY A 37 -18.61 0.05 -20.80
C GLY A 37 -19.60 -1.09 -21.06
N LEU A 38 -20.37 -1.48 -20.03
CA LEU A 38 -21.50 -2.38 -20.13
C LEU A 38 -22.81 -1.57 -20.19
N THR A 39 -23.89 -2.21 -20.65
CA THR A 39 -25.23 -1.61 -20.60
C THR A 39 -25.70 -1.48 -19.16
N PRO A 40 -25.96 -0.26 -18.65
CA PRO A 40 -26.39 -0.06 -17.26
C PRO A 40 -27.74 -0.73 -16.99
N GLY A 41 -27.83 -1.48 -15.89
CA GLY A 41 -29.04 -2.19 -15.46
C GLY A 41 -29.32 -3.49 -16.22
N ALA A 42 -28.49 -3.88 -17.19
CA ALA A 42 -28.68 -5.12 -17.95
C ALA A 42 -28.25 -6.38 -17.18
N GLY A 43 -27.59 -6.22 -16.02
CA GLY A 43 -27.12 -7.34 -15.21
C GLY A 43 -25.85 -8.01 -15.74
N GLY A 44 -25.12 -7.35 -16.64
CA GLY A 44 -23.89 -7.86 -17.25
C GLY A 44 -22.81 -8.20 -16.24
N ILE A 45 -22.78 -7.48 -15.11
CA ILE A 45 -21.86 -7.76 -13.99
C ILE A 45 -22.13 -9.13 -13.36
N TYR A 46 -23.39 -9.56 -13.25
CA TYR A 46 -23.76 -10.79 -12.54
C TYR A 46 -23.30 -12.07 -13.25
N HIS A 47 -22.91 -11.98 -14.52
CA HIS A 47 -22.24 -13.08 -15.23
C HIS A 47 -20.80 -13.32 -14.74
N HIS A 48 -20.16 -12.30 -14.16
CA HIS A 48 -18.77 -12.36 -13.71
C HIS A 48 -18.64 -12.38 -12.18
N PHE A 49 -19.55 -11.71 -11.46
CA PHE A 49 -19.50 -11.56 -10.00
C PHE A 49 -20.88 -11.78 -9.39
N LYS A 50 -20.99 -12.65 -8.38
CA LYS A 50 -22.28 -12.99 -7.76
C LYS A 50 -22.85 -11.85 -6.92
N SER A 51 -22.01 -10.92 -6.47
CA SER A 51 -22.41 -9.78 -5.65
C SER A 51 -21.43 -8.61 -5.79
N LYS A 52 -21.86 -7.42 -5.33
CA LYS A 52 -20.97 -6.25 -5.18
C LYS A 52 -19.80 -6.52 -4.23
N GLN A 53 -20.03 -7.36 -3.20
CA GLN A 53 -19.00 -7.77 -2.24
C GLN A 53 -17.94 -8.64 -2.89
N ASP A 54 -18.33 -9.58 -3.76
CA ASP A 54 -17.37 -10.41 -4.49
C ASP A 54 -16.52 -9.58 -5.45
N LEU A 55 -17.10 -8.53 -6.03
CA LEU A 55 -16.38 -7.58 -6.88
C LEU A 55 -15.36 -6.74 -6.07
N LEU A 56 -15.75 -6.25 -4.89
CA LEU A 56 -14.81 -5.58 -3.99
C LEU A 56 -13.66 -6.51 -3.58
N ARG A 57 -13.99 -7.76 -3.20
CA ARG A 57 -12.99 -8.76 -2.84
C ARG A 57 -12.01 -9.00 -3.99
N ALA A 58 -12.52 -9.22 -5.20
CA ALA A 58 -11.68 -9.43 -6.37
C ALA A 58 -10.78 -8.23 -6.70
N GLY A 59 -11.29 -7.00 -6.55
CA GLY A 59 -10.48 -5.79 -6.74
C GLY A 59 -9.35 -5.66 -5.72
N VAL A 60 -9.65 -5.92 -4.45
CA VAL A 60 -8.67 -5.85 -3.37
C VAL A 60 -7.64 -6.97 -3.50
N GLU A 61 -8.06 -8.22 -3.74
CA GLU A 61 -7.16 -9.35 -3.95
C GLU A 61 -6.20 -9.12 -5.12
N ARG A 62 -6.69 -8.57 -6.24
CA ARG A 62 -5.85 -8.23 -7.39
C ARG A 62 -4.80 -7.20 -7.01
N GLN A 63 -5.16 -6.18 -6.25
CA GLN A 63 -4.22 -5.16 -5.82
C GLN A 63 -3.19 -5.70 -4.82
N LEU A 64 -3.63 -6.53 -3.86
CA LEU A 64 -2.75 -7.23 -2.94
C LEU A 64 -1.72 -8.10 -3.67
N SER A 65 -2.17 -8.90 -4.65
CA SER A 65 -1.26 -9.73 -5.44
C SER A 65 -0.24 -8.90 -6.23
N ARG A 66 -0.64 -7.71 -6.70
CA ARG A 66 0.29 -6.78 -7.35
C ARG A 66 1.33 -6.26 -6.36
N LEU A 67 0.92 -5.89 -5.14
CA LEU A 67 1.82 -5.43 -4.08
C LEU A 67 2.81 -6.53 -3.67
N ASP A 68 2.35 -7.76 -3.52
CA ASP A 68 3.22 -8.89 -3.17
C ASP A 68 4.27 -9.15 -4.26
N ALA A 69 3.87 -9.16 -5.54
CA ALA A 69 4.82 -9.33 -6.66
C ALA A 69 5.88 -8.20 -6.70
N LEU A 70 5.46 -6.98 -6.41
CA LEU A 70 6.31 -5.80 -6.32
C LEU A 70 7.33 -5.94 -5.16
N ARG A 71 6.89 -6.41 -3.98
CA ARG A 71 7.77 -6.68 -2.83
C ARG A 71 8.81 -7.75 -3.12
N ASP A 72 8.43 -8.83 -3.82
CA ASP A 72 9.37 -9.88 -4.21
C ASP A 72 10.52 -9.32 -5.07
N MET A 73 10.22 -8.38 -5.96
CA MET A 73 11.24 -7.71 -6.78
C MET A 73 12.19 -6.84 -5.93
N ARG A 74 11.68 -6.17 -4.89
CA ARG A 74 12.51 -5.34 -3.99
C ARG A 74 13.62 -6.15 -3.33
N TRP A 75 13.34 -7.37 -2.89
CA TRP A 75 14.33 -8.25 -2.25
C TRP A 75 15.50 -8.63 -3.17
N LEU A 76 15.30 -8.56 -4.49
CA LEU A 76 16.37 -8.84 -5.47
C LEU A 76 17.38 -7.69 -5.61
N ILE A 77 17.05 -6.49 -5.12
CA ILE A 77 17.84 -5.26 -5.34
C ILE A 77 18.61 -4.84 -4.08
N THR A 78 18.24 -5.34 -2.89
CA THR A 78 18.73 -4.85 -1.60
C THR A 78 19.99 -5.56 -1.09
N ASP A 79 20.94 -5.91 -1.98
CA ASP A 79 22.27 -6.42 -1.59
C ASP A 79 23.41 -5.67 -2.28
N LEU A 80 23.47 -4.36 -2.04
CA LEU A 80 24.44 -3.46 -2.67
C LEU A 80 25.68 -3.22 -1.81
N GLY A 81 25.64 -3.60 -0.52
CA GLY A 81 26.75 -3.40 0.42
C GLY A 81 26.92 -1.96 0.91
N ASP A 82 26.03 -1.05 0.49
CA ASP A 82 25.93 0.33 0.97
C ASP A 82 24.54 0.55 1.56
N LEU A 83 24.44 0.46 2.89
CA LEU A 83 23.18 0.61 3.62
C LEU A 83 22.51 1.97 3.35
N ARG A 84 23.28 3.05 3.13
CA ARG A 84 22.70 4.37 2.80
C ARG A 84 22.02 4.32 1.43
N ALA A 85 22.66 3.73 0.44
CA ALA A 85 22.10 3.56 -0.90
C ALA A 85 20.86 2.66 -0.87
N GLU A 86 20.92 1.53 -0.15
CA GLU A 86 19.80 0.60 0.01
C GLU A 86 18.59 1.27 0.68
N LEU A 87 18.81 2.03 1.77
CA LEU A 87 17.76 2.83 2.42
C LEU A 87 17.17 3.88 1.47
N THR A 88 18.00 4.54 0.67
CA THR A 88 17.54 5.56 -0.30
C THR A 88 16.66 4.94 -1.38
N ILE A 89 17.07 3.82 -1.94
CA ILE A 89 16.30 3.08 -2.95
C ILE A 89 15.00 2.56 -2.35
N GLY A 90 15.06 1.96 -1.15
CA GLY A 90 13.90 1.46 -0.43
C GLY A 90 12.87 2.56 -0.15
N ALA A 91 13.30 3.73 0.31
CA ALA A 91 12.42 4.87 0.55
C ALA A 91 11.74 5.38 -0.72
N ARG A 92 12.48 5.53 -1.82
CA ARG A 92 11.91 5.93 -3.13
C ARG A 92 10.87 4.93 -3.61
N TYR A 93 11.20 3.65 -3.48
CA TYR A 93 10.31 2.57 -3.86
C TYR A 93 9.01 2.60 -3.05
N ILE A 94 9.09 2.71 -1.72
CA ILE A 94 7.93 2.79 -0.83
C ILE A 94 7.06 4.01 -1.17
N LEU A 95 7.66 5.19 -1.37
CA LEU A 95 6.89 6.39 -1.75
C LEU A 95 6.19 6.21 -3.10
N SER A 96 6.88 5.66 -4.10
CA SER A 96 6.29 5.36 -5.41
C SER A 96 5.16 4.33 -5.33
N GLU A 97 5.29 3.33 -4.47
CA GLU A 97 4.25 2.32 -4.20
C GLU A 97 3.03 3.00 -3.58
N LEU A 98 3.21 3.83 -2.55
CA LEU A 98 2.12 4.56 -1.89
C LEU A 98 1.40 5.52 -2.84
N ASP A 99 2.14 6.18 -3.74
CA ASP A 99 1.57 7.06 -4.74
C ASP A 99 0.78 6.28 -5.81
N SER A 100 1.28 5.11 -6.22
CA SER A 100 0.61 4.24 -7.20
C SER A 100 -0.66 3.59 -6.64
N GLU A 101 -0.72 3.40 -5.32
CA GLU A 101 -1.76 2.63 -4.63
C GLU A 101 -2.75 3.51 -3.85
N ALA A 102 -2.81 4.81 -4.19
CA ALA A 102 -3.64 5.79 -3.51
C ALA A 102 -5.14 5.42 -3.51
N GLU A 103 -5.64 4.78 -4.58
CA GLU A 103 -7.02 4.31 -4.67
C GLU A 103 -7.30 3.18 -3.67
N LEU A 104 -6.40 2.21 -3.57
CA LEU A 104 -6.51 1.13 -2.59
C LEU A 104 -6.51 1.70 -1.17
N LEU A 105 -5.59 2.61 -0.85
CA LEU A 105 -5.53 3.25 0.47
C LEU A 105 -6.85 3.96 0.82
N ARG A 106 -7.46 4.65 -0.15
CA ARG A 106 -8.78 5.29 0.04
C ARG A 106 -9.89 4.28 0.29
N ILE A 107 -9.93 3.19 -0.46
CA ILE A 107 -10.92 2.10 -0.26
C ILE A 107 -10.75 1.48 1.13
N LEU A 108 -9.52 1.13 1.51
CA LEU A 108 -9.23 0.52 2.81
C LEU A 108 -9.65 1.46 3.96
N ALA A 109 -9.33 2.75 3.84
CA ALA A 109 -9.72 3.75 4.83
C ALA A 109 -11.24 4.02 4.87
N SER A 110 -11.93 3.98 3.72
CA SER A 110 -13.39 4.17 3.68
C SER A 110 -14.13 3.01 4.32
N GLU A 111 -13.65 1.78 4.11
CA GLU A 111 -14.30 0.57 4.59
C GLU A 111 -13.87 0.13 6.00
N ALA A 112 -12.71 0.57 6.51
CA ALA A 112 -12.37 0.41 7.92
C ALA A 112 -13.46 1.00 8.84
N ARG A 113 -14.14 2.07 8.41
CA ARG A 113 -15.26 2.69 9.14
C ARG A 113 -16.57 1.91 9.03
N THR A 114 -16.73 1.06 8.01
CA THR A 114 -17.97 0.33 7.75
C THR A 114 -17.96 -1.10 8.29
N GLY A 115 -16.78 -1.61 8.71
CA GLY A 115 -16.61 -2.88 9.40
C GLY A 115 -16.53 -4.11 8.49
N GLN A 116 -16.05 -3.96 7.25
CA GLN A 116 -15.85 -5.14 6.38
C GLN A 116 -14.65 -5.97 6.84
N GLU A 117 -14.89 -7.11 7.48
CA GLU A 117 -13.85 -8.02 8.04
C GLU A 117 -12.77 -8.43 7.03
N LEU A 118 -13.16 -8.65 5.77
CA LEU A 118 -12.22 -9.03 4.70
C LEU A 118 -11.17 -7.95 4.44
N LEU A 119 -11.55 -6.67 4.53
CA LEU A 119 -10.63 -5.56 4.30
C LEU A 119 -9.76 -5.26 5.51
N ILE A 120 -10.30 -5.44 6.72
CA ILE A 120 -9.55 -5.32 7.97
C ILE A 120 -8.42 -6.35 8.00
N SER A 121 -8.74 -7.63 7.73
CA SER A 121 -7.73 -8.69 7.72
C SER A 121 -6.69 -8.53 6.61
N ALA A 122 -7.06 -7.99 5.45
CA ALA A 122 -6.12 -7.62 4.39
C ALA A 122 -5.16 -6.52 4.85
N VAL A 123 -5.68 -5.42 5.42
CA VAL A 123 -4.87 -4.30 5.96
C VAL A 123 -3.91 -4.81 7.03
N GLU A 124 -4.41 -5.57 8.00
CA GLU A 124 -3.60 -6.14 9.07
C GLU A 124 -2.44 -6.97 8.53
N LYS A 125 -2.70 -7.82 7.54
CA LYS A 125 -1.65 -8.63 6.89
C LYS A 125 -0.63 -7.76 6.15
N ILE A 126 -1.07 -6.82 5.32
CA ILE A 126 -0.17 -5.90 4.58
C ILE A 126 0.75 -5.17 5.56
N VAL A 127 0.16 -4.54 6.58
CA VAL A 127 0.87 -3.69 7.54
C VAL A 127 1.82 -4.54 8.37
N SER A 128 1.32 -5.61 9.01
CA SER A 128 2.16 -6.47 9.87
C SER A 128 3.33 -7.08 9.10
N ASN A 129 3.10 -7.60 7.89
CA ASN A 129 4.16 -8.17 7.07
C ASN A 129 5.20 -7.10 6.69
N SER A 130 4.76 -5.92 6.24
CA SER A 130 5.68 -4.85 5.82
C SER A 130 6.60 -4.38 6.95
N TYR A 131 6.06 -4.23 8.16
CA TYR A 131 6.83 -3.79 9.33
C TYR A 131 7.81 -4.88 9.78
N THR A 132 7.35 -6.13 9.81
CA THR A 132 8.18 -7.29 10.22
C THR A 132 9.30 -7.56 9.22
N GLU A 133 9.01 -7.46 7.92
CA GLU A 133 10.00 -7.58 6.85
C GLU A 133 11.07 -6.50 6.96
N LEU A 134 10.67 -5.24 7.16
CA LEU A 134 11.62 -4.14 7.32
C LEU A 134 12.49 -4.32 8.56
N ALA A 135 11.91 -4.73 9.69
CA ALA A 135 12.66 -5.00 10.92
C ALA A 135 13.68 -6.13 10.73
N THR A 136 13.28 -7.21 10.04
CA THR A 136 14.15 -8.34 9.72
C THR A 136 15.31 -7.93 8.82
N TRP A 137 15.03 -7.15 7.77
CA TRP A 137 16.05 -6.62 6.87
C TRP A 137 16.99 -5.63 7.57
N MET A 138 16.47 -4.71 8.39
CA MET A 138 17.30 -3.78 9.17
C MET A 138 18.26 -4.52 10.10
N ARG A 139 17.79 -5.60 10.73
CA ARG A 139 18.61 -6.43 11.60
C ARG A 139 19.71 -7.18 10.83
N SER A 140 19.42 -7.70 9.63
CA SER A 140 20.42 -8.40 8.83
C SER A 140 21.50 -7.48 8.25
N ARG A 141 21.20 -6.18 8.12
CA ARG A 141 22.10 -5.15 7.57
C ARG A 141 22.82 -4.32 8.63
N SER A 142 22.41 -4.41 9.89
CA SER A 142 22.97 -3.60 10.98
C SER A 142 24.35 -4.12 11.41
N ASP A 143 25.33 -3.22 11.52
CA ASP A 143 26.66 -3.53 12.05
C ASP A 143 26.63 -3.82 13.56
N VAL A 144 25.58 -3.38 14.26
CA VAL A 144 25.37 -3.63 15.70
C VAL A 144 24.26 -4.66 15.91
N THR A 145 24.39 -5.47 16.97
CA THR A 145 23.37 -6.45 17.34
C THR A 145 22.11 -5.76 17.86
N LEU A 146 21.04 -5.78 17.06
CA LEU A 146 19.72 -5.31 17.47
C LEU A 146 18.92 -6.44 18.13
N THR A 147 18.25 -6.11 19.23
CA THR A 147 17.15 -6.93 19.77
C THR A 147 15.90 -6.83 18.89
N ASP A 148 14.98 -7.79 19.00
CA ASP A 148 13.72 -7.76 18.25
C ASP A 148 12.92 -6.48 18.54
N ALA A 149 12.89 -6.06 19.81
CA ALA A 149 12.20 -4.86 20.23
C ALA A 149 12.81 -3.60 19.58
N GLN A 150 14.13 -3.50 19.51
CA GLN A 150 14.82 -2.38 18.85
C GLN A 150 14.55 -2.36 17.34
N ALA A 151 14.72 -3.51 16.66
CA ALA A 151 14.48 -3.59 15.22
C ALA A 151 13.03 -3.23 14.87
N ASN A 152 12.05 -3.75 15.61
CA ASN A 152 10.63 -3.44 15.42
C ASN A 152 10.32 -1.97 15.69
N ALA A 153 10.90 -1.35 16.73
CA ALA A 153 10.69 0.06 17.02
C ALA A 153 11.26 0.98 15.92
N ILE A 154 12.48 0.67 15.44
CA ILE A 154 13.11 1.42 14.35
C ILE A 154 12.30 1.26 13.06
N ALA A 155 11.91 0.04 12.70
CA ALA A 155 11.07 -0.23 11.54
C ALA A 155 9.72 0.50 11.63
N ALA A 156 9.10 0.54 12.81
CA ALA A 156 7.83 1.24 13.00
C ALA A 156 7.93 2.76 12.80
N LEU A 157 8.98 3.39 13.32
CA LEU A 157 9.27 4.81 13.10
C LEU A 157 9.59 5.10 11.62
N ALA A 158 10.43 4.26 11.01
CA ALA A 158 10.88 4.41 9.64
C ALA A 158 9.70 4.25 8.67
N MET A 159 8.94 3.15 8.75
CA MET A 159 7.78 2.93 7.88
C MET A 159 6.65 3.94 8.16
N GLY A 160 6.35 4.20 9.44
CA GLY A 160 5.26 5.09 9.84
C GLY A 160 5.43 6.53 9.33
N SER A 161 6.67 7.05 9.31
CA SER A 161 6.95 8.39 8.80
C SER A 161 6.74 8.50 7.28
N LEU A 162 7.15 7.50 6.49
CA LEU A 162 6.88 7.46 5.04
C LEU A 162 5.38 7.34 4.75
N LEU A 163 4.68 6.43 5.46
CA LEU A 163 3.22 6.28 5.34
C LEU A 163 2.50 7.59 5.64
N SER A 164 2.84 8.24 6.77
CA SER A 164 2.21 9.50 7.19
C SER A 164 2.34 10.60 6.13
N SER A 165 3.48 10.67 5.43
CA SER A 165 3.71 11.69 4.39
C SER A 165 2.71 11.65 3.23
N ARG A 166 2.11 10.47 2.95
CA ARG A 166 1.14 10.25 1.86
C ARG A 166 -0.29 10.09 2.36
N VAL A 167 -0.48 9.29 3.41
CA VAL A 167 -1.80 8.92 3.92
C VAL A 167 -2.61 10.16 4.30
N THR A 168 -2.00 11.18 4.91
CA THR A 168 -2.72 12.42 5.27
C THR A 168 -3.34 13.10 4.05
N ALA A 169 -2.60 13.28 2.96
CA ALA A 169 -3.13 13.92 1.76
C ALA A 169 -4.11 13.00 1.02
N THR A 170 -3.74 11.73 0.84
CA THR A 170 -4.48 10.75 0.05
C THR A 170 -5.82 10.35 0.69
N VAL A 171 -5.84 10.16 2.02
CA VAL A 171 -7.01 9.64 2.75
C VAL A 171 -7.84 10.75 3.37
N LEU A 172 -7.21 11.78 3.94
CA LEU A 172 -7.93 12.87 4.62
C LEU A 172 -8.27 14.04 3.68
N GLY A 173 -7.78 14.02 2.43
CA GLY A 173 -7.98 15.12 1.48
C GLY A 173 -7.30 16.43 1.91
N GLY A 174 -6.37 16.35 2.87
CA GLY A 174 -5.59 17.49 3.34
C GLY A 174 -4.51 17.89 2.32
N PRO A 175 -3.87 19.06 2.52
CA PRO A 175 -2.72 19.42 1.71
C PRO A 175 -1.61 18.37 1.88
N ALA A 176 -0.85 18.13 0.80
CA ALA A 176 0.39 17.39 0.88
C ALA A 176 1.32 18.03 1.92
N PHE A 177 2.10 17.20 2.62
CA PHE A 177 3.12 17.72 3.51
C PHE A 177 4.08 18.61 2.69
N PRO A 178 4.39 19.84 3.13
CA PRO A 178 5.17 20.80 2.35
C PRO A 178 6.67 20.48 2.39
N VAL A 179 7.04 19.25 2.01
CA VAL A 179 8.40 18.72 1.98
C VAL A 179 8.57 17.97 0.67
N SER A 180 9.64 18.27 -0.08
CA SER A 180 9.94 17.50 -1.28
C SER A 180 10.38 16.08 -0.94
N ASP A 181 10.10 15.13 -1.82
CA ASP A 181 10.53 13.74 -1.63
C ASP A 181 12.05 13.63 -1.43
N GLU A 182 12.84 14.46 -2.12
CA GLU A 182 14.29 14.51 -1.94
C GLU A 182 14.69 14.87 -0.50
N HIS A 183 14.12 15.92 0.07
CA HIS A 183 14.41 16.32 1.45
C HIS A 183 13.86 15.31 2.46
N LEU A 184 12.68 14.76 2.20
CA LEU A 184 12.08 13.72 3.03
C LEU A 184 12.99 12.48 3.08
N ILE A 185 13.38 11.96 1.92
CA ILE A 185 14.23 10.77 1.82
C ILE A 185 15.60 11.03 2.46
N ALA A 186 16.26 12.17 2.17
CA ALA A 186 17.56 12.47 2.76
C ALA A 186 17.51 12.52 4.29
N THR A 187 16.47 13.17 4.85
CA THR A 187 16.26 13.27 6.30
C THR A 187 15.93 11.90 6.90
N TRP A 188 15.06 11.15 6.26
CA TRP A 188 14.65 9.81 6.67
C TRP A 188 15.85 8.86 6.72
N VAL A 189 16.64 8.79 5.64
CA VAL A 189 17.84 7.95 5.56
C VAL A 189 18.84 8.33 6.65
N HIS A 190 19.07 9.63 6.87
CA HIS A 190 19.96 10.09 7.93
C HIS A 190 19.49 9.62 9.32
N GLY A 191 18.22 9.85 9.67
CA GLY A 191 17.66 9.46 10.96
C GLY A 191 17.64 7.95 11.18
N THR A 192 17.23 7.17 10.17
CA THR A 192 17.22 5.71 10.22
C THR A 192 18.63 5.15 10.40
N LEU A 193 19.63 5.66 9.69
CA LEU A 193 21.03 5.25 9.88
C LEU A 193 21.52 5.52 11.31
N GLN A 194 21.21 6.68 11.87
CA GLN A 194 21.59 7.02 13.25
C GLN A 194 20.97 6.04 14.26
N LEU A 195 19.70 5.68 14.09
CA LEU A 195 19.00 4.72 14.95
C LEU A 195 19.56 3.30 14.81
N LEU A 196 19.94 2.89 13.60
CA LEU A 196 20.56 1.58 13.37
C LEU A 196 21.96 1.50 13.99
N GLN A 197 22.74 2.57 13.94
CA GLN A 197 24.09 2.62 14.50
C GLN A 197 24.09 2.79 16.03
N ASN A 198 23.14 3.55 16.57
CA ASN A 198 23.04 3.90 17.98
C ASN A 198 21.61 3.68 18.49
N PRO A 199 21.17 2.42 18.61
CA PRO A 199 19.82 2.11 19.04
C PRO A 199 19.62 2.56 20.51
N PRO A 200 18.49 3.21 20.84
CA PRO A 200 18.23 3.64 22.21
C PRO A 200 18.19 2.44 23.17
N THR A 201 18.83 2.60 24.33
CA THR A 201 18.74 1.65 25.43
C THR A 201 17.61 2.09 26.36
N LEU A 202 16.67 1.19 26.63
CA LEU A 202 15.68 1.42 27.66
C LEU A 202 16.33 1.21 29.04
N PRO A 203 16.01 2.03 30.04
CA PRO A 203 16.46 1.86 31.41
C PRO A 203 15.92 0.59 32.07
#